data_AF-A0AAV7I2F5-F1
#
_entry.id   AF-A0AAV7I2F5-F1
#
_cell.length_a   1.000
_cell.length_b   1.000
_cell.length_c   1.000
_cell.angle_alpha   90.00
_cell.angle_beta   90.00
_cell.angle_gamma   90.00
#
_symmetry.space_group_name_H-M   'P 1'
#
loop_
_entity.id
_entity.type
_entity.pdbx_description
1 polymer ?
#
loop_
_entity_poly.entity_id
_entity_poly.type
_entity_poly.pdbx_seq_one_letter_code
_entity_poly.pdbx_strand_id
1 'polypeptide(L)'
;MSIIKRVTKLSDDKINSQNFLELLDKLKNKFNDSNTQRCEKIQILTLLPESWGLSRVCELMGCTIYMASIAKSLRDKKRNSFNSKCQIRSTSIE
;
A
#
# COMPACT_ATOMS: atom_id res chain seq x y z
N MET A 1 21.61 -12.61 36.11
CA MET A 1 20.17 -12.58 35.79
C MET A 1 20.01 -12.52 34.28
N SER A 2 19.53 -13.61 33.70
CA SER A 2 19.22 -13.73 32.28
C SER A 2 17.97 -12.92 31.93
N ILE A 3 18.03 -12.12 30.87
CA ILE A 3 16.83 -11.79 30.09
C ILE A 3 17.13 -12.16 28.64
N ILE A 4 16.45 -13.22 28.24
CA ILE A 4 16.54 -13.91 26.97
C ILE A 4 15.83 -13.10 25.88
N LYS A 5 16.55 -12.89 24.78
CA LYS A 5 16.10 -12.85 23.37
C LYS A 5 14.74 -12.21 23.05
N ARG A 6 14.80 -11.16 22.24
CA ARG A 6 13.97 -11.07 21.02
C ARG A 6 14.85 -10.69 19.82
N VAL A 7 15.52 -11.69 19.27
CA VAL A 7 15.83 -11.69 17.84
C VAL A 7 14.49 -11.88 17.12
N THR A 8 13.79 -10.79 16.85
CA THR A 8 12.75 -10.80 15.80
C THR A 8 13.48 -10.70 14.48
N LYS A 9 13.73 -11.88 13.94
CA LYS A 9 14.07 -12.14 12.54
C LYS A 9 12.95 -11.52 11.67
N LEU A 10 13.19 -10.36 11.08
CA LEU A 10 12.44 -9.90 9.90
C LEU A 10 13.43 -9.94 8.74
N SER A 11 13.40 -11.08 8.05
CA SER A 11 14.21 -11.39 6.88
C SER A 11 13.74 -10.57 5.66
N ASP A 12 14.71 -10.19 4.81
CA ASP A 12 14.58 -9.66 3.45
C ASP A 12 13.69 -8.41 3.26
N ASP A 13 14.28 -7.20 3.36
CA ASP A 13 13.91 -6.00 2.57
C ASP A 13 14.70 -4.74 2.99
N LYS A 14 16.01 -4.90 3.26
CA LYS A 14 16.92 -3.75 3.47
C LYS A 14 17.33 -3.11 2.13
N ILE A 15 16.47 -3.18 1.11
CA ILE A 15 16.69 -2.58 -0.20
C ILE A 15 16.33 -1.09 -0.08
N ASN A 16 17.32 -0.36 0.45
CA ASN A 16 17.54 1.07 0.34
C ASN A 16 16.43 2.00 0.88
N SER A 17 16.40 2.17 2.20
CA SER A 17 15.57 3.20 2.88
C SER A 17 15.73 4.60 2.27
N GLN A 18 16.91 4.94 1.73
CA GLN A 18 17.13 6.24 1.08
C GLN A 18 16.34 6.36 -0.24
N ASN A 19 16.36 5.33 -1.09
CA ASN A 19 15.58 5.33 -2.33
C ASN A 19 14.07 5.36 -2.05
N PHE A 20 13.62 4.68 -0.99
CA PHE A 20 12.22 4.71 -0.60
C PHE A 20 11.79 6.10 -0.10
N LEU A 21 12.62 6.77 0.69
CA LEU A 21 12.37 8.14 1.14
C LEU A 21 12.35 9.13 -0.02
N GLU A 22 13.29 8.99 -0.98
CA GLU A 22 13.31 9.82 -2.19
C GLU A 22 12.05 9.59 -3.05
N LEU A 23 11.63 8.34 -3.20
CA LEU A 23 10.38 8.00 -3.89
C LEU A 23 9.17 8.61 -3.18
N LEU A 24 9.10 8.52 -1.85
CA LEU A 24 8.02 9.14 -1.07
C LEU A 24 7.98 10.65 -1.26
N ASP A 25 9.13 11.32 -1.28
CA ASP A 25 9.21 12.76 -1.50
C ASP A 25 8.69 13.14 -2.89
N LYS A 26 9.13 12.41 -3.93
CA LYS A 26 8.62 12.56 -5.30
C LYS A 26 7.10 12.36 -5.37
N LEU A 27 6.57 11.35 -4.68
CA LEU A 27 5.13 11.09 -4.62
C LEU A 27 4.37 12.21 -3.91
N LYS A 28 4.92 12.75 -2.81
CA LYS A 28 4.35 13.91 -2.11
C LYS A 28 4.33 15.15 -3.00
N ASN A 29 5.43 15.43 -3.68
CA ASN A 29 5.52 16.57 -4.60
C ASN A 29 4.48 16.43 -5.71
N LYS A 30 4.34 15.24 -6.31
CA LYS A 30 3.29 14.99 -7.30
C LYS A 30 1.88 15.10 -6.71
N PHE A 31 1.66 14.69 -5.46
CA PHE A 31 0.35 14.78 -4.81
C PHE A 31 -0.08 16.23 -4.55
N ASN A 32 0.88 17.08 -4.20
CA ASN A 32 0.67 18.49 -3.88
C ASN A 32 0.69 19.41 -5.10
N ASP A 33 1.20 18.93 -6.24
CA ASP A 33 1.16 19.67 -7.49
C ASP A 33 -0.27 20.11 -7.85
N SER A 34 -0.42 21.38 -8.22
CA SER A 34 -1.69 22.01 -8.56
C SER A 34 -2.35 21.45 -9.82
N ASN A 35 -1.56 20.81 -10.70
CA ASN A 35 -2.04 20.15 -11.91
C ASN A 35 -2.52 18.71 -11.66
N THR A 36 -2.20 18.12 -10.51
CA THR A 36 -2.55 16.73 -10.21
C THR A 36 -4.04 16.58 -9.90
N GLN A 37 -4.72 15.80 -10.72
CA GLN A 37 -6.16 15.56 -10.60
C GLN A 37 -6.47 14.59 -9.46
N ARG A 38 -7.72 14.62 -8.98
CA ARG A 38 -8.19 13.76 -7.88
C ARG A 38 -7.95 12.27 -8.14
N CYS A 39 -8.15 11.82 -9.38
CA CYS A 39 -7.91 10.43 -9.79
C CYS A 39 -6.42 10.04 -9.64
N GLU A 40 -5.51 10.90 -10.08
CA GLU A 40 -4.08 10.69 -9.94
C GLU A 40 -3.64 10.70 -8.47
N LYS A 41 -4.21 11.59 -7.65
CA LYS A 41 -3.96 11.61 -6.20
C LYS A 41 -4.33 10.27 -5.56
N ILE A 42 -5.46 9.69 -5.95
CA ILE A 42 -5.89 8.37 -5.46
C ILE A 42 -4.94 7.26 -5.96
N GLN A 43 -4.49 7.32 -7.22
CA GLN A 43 -3.50 6.37 -7.75
C GLN A 43 -2.18 6.44 -6.98
N ILE A 44 -1.68 7.63 -6.68
CA ILE A 44 -0.46 7.83 -5.87
C ILE A 44 -0.61 7.15 -4.50
N LEU A 45 -1.77 7.32 -3.85
CA LEU A 45 -2.05 6.67 -2.55
C LEU A 45 -2.09 5.14 -2.65
N THR A 46 -2.37 4.56 -3.82
CA THR A 46 -2.37 3.10 -4.02
C THR A 46 -0.97 2.48 -4.09
N LEU A 47 0.06 3.31 -4.34
CA LEU A 47 1.47 2.88 -4.38
C LEU A 47 2.09 2.77 -2.99
N LEU A 48 1.38 3.25 -1.95
CA LEU A 48 1.88 3.23 -0.58
C LEU A 48 1.85 1.83 0.04
N PRO A 49 2.72 1.57 1.02
CA PRO A 49 2.76 0.27 1.69
C PRO A 49 1.42 -0.13 2.31
N GLU A 50 0.98 -1.37 2.07
CA GLU A 50 -0.26 -1.94 2.62
C GLU A 50 -0.25 -2.01 4.15
N SER A 51 0.94 -2.16 4.73
CA SER A 51 1.16 -2.19 6.18
C SER A 51 0.81 -0.87 6.87
N TRP A 52 0.66 0.24 6.13
CA TRP A 52 0.31 1.52 6.70
C TRP A 52 -1.19 1.64 6.99
N GLY A 53 -1.51 2.11 8.19
CA GLY A 53 -2.87 2.46 8.59
C GLY A 53 -3.37 3.71 7.85
N LEU A 54 -4.71 3.89 7.80
CA LEU A 54 -5.32 5.06 7.17
C LEU A 54 -4.83 6.37 7.80
N SER A 55 -4.77 6.44 9.14
CA SER A 55 -4.26 7.61 9.86
C SER A 55 -2.83 7.96 9.45
N ARG A 56 -1.94 6.96 9.38
CA ARG A 56 -0.55 7.16 8.98
C ARG A 56 -0.42 7.69 7.56
N VAL A 57 -1.23 7.20 6.64
CA VAL A 57 -1.28 7.68 5.25
C VAL A 57 -1.76 9.13 5.19
N CYS A 58 -2.82 9.46 5.93
CA CYS A 58 -3.36 10.82 6.02
C CYS A 58 -2.33 11.80 6.58
N GLU A 59 -1.65 11.44 7.67
CA GLU A 59 -0.61 12.27 8.29
C GLU A 59 0.58 12.50 7.34
N LEU A 60 1.01 11.45 6.63
CA LEU A 60 2.15 11.56 5.72
C LEU A 60 1.82 12.36 4.46
N MET A 61 0.67 12.10 3.83
CA MET A 61 0.33 12.67 2.52
C MET A 61 -0.55 13.92 2.60
N GLY A 62 -1.05 14.29 3.78
CA GLY A 62 -1.99 15.41 3.94
C GLY A 62 -3.35 15.15 3.26
N CYS A 63 -3.73 13.89 3.10
CA CYS A 63 -4.98 13.51 2.43
C CYS A 63 -6.11 13.24 3.44
N THR A 64 -7.35 13.31 2.98
CA THR A 64 -8.51 12.98 3.82
C THR A 64 -8.63 11.47 4.02
N ILE A 65 -9.21 11.07 5.17
CA ILE A 65 -9.48 9.65 5.48
C ILE A 65 -10.30 8.98 4.36
N TYR A 66 -11.22 9.72 3.75
CA TYR A 66 -12.01 9.25 2.62
C TYR A 66 -11.15 8.86 1.41
N MET A 67 -10.18 9.70 1.03
CA MET A 67 -9.27 9.40 -0.10
C MET A 67 -8.37 8.19 0.21
N ALA A 68 -7.85 8.11 1.43
CA ALA A 68 -7.05 6.96 1.86
C ALA A 68 -7.88 5.65 1.85
N SER A 69 -9.14 5.72 2.27
CA SER A 69 -10.07 4.58 2.25
C SER A 69 -10.37 4.10 0.82
N ILE A 70 -10.63 5.03 -0.10
CA ILE A 70 -10.82 4.71 -1.52
C ILE A 70 -9.57 4.03 -2.10
N ALA A 71 -8.39 4.59 -1.85
CA ALA A 71 -7.13 4.04 -2.34
C ALA A 71 -6.91 2.60 -1.86
N LYS A 72 -7.19 2.31 -0.57
CA LYS A 72 -7.17 0.94 -0.05
C LYS A 72 -8.19 0.05 -0.75
N SER A 73 -9.44 0.49 -0.85
CA SER A 73 -10.50 -0.29 -1.51
C SER A 73 -10.15 -0.61 -2.98
N LEU A 74 -9.50 0.30 -3.71
CA LEU A 74 -9.06 0.05 -5.08
C LEU A 74 -7.93 -0.98 -5.16
N ARG A 75 -6.98 -0.95 -4.21
CA ARG A 75 -5.92 -1.97 -4.10
C ARG A 75 -6.52 -3.35 -3.85
N ASP A 76 -7.50 -3.43 -2.96
CA ASP A 76 -8.19 -4.68 -2.60
C ASP A 76 -9.11 -5.19 -3.73
N LYS A 77 -9.81 -4.31 -4.45
CA LYS A 77 -10.59 -4.69 -5.65
C LYS A 77 -9.70 -5.23 -6.77
N LYS A 78 -8.52 -4.64 -7.00
CA LYS A 78 -7.54 -5.17 -7.95
C LYS A 78 -7.17 -6.60 -7.57
N ARG A 79 -6.91 -6.87 -6.29
CA ARG A 79 -6.63 -8.22 -5.77
C ARG A 79 -7.80 -9.19 -6.01
N ASN A 80 -9.02 -8.76 -5.74
CA ASN A 80 -10.21 -9.62 -5.90
C ASN A 80 -10.54 -9.93 -7.37
N SER A 81 -10.22 -9.03 -8.30
CA SER A 81 -10.37 -9.28 -9.74
C SER A 81 -9.35 -10.27 -10.31
N PHE A 82 -8.21 -10.48 -9.66
CA PHE A 82 -7.29 -11.58 -10.00
C PHE A 82 -7.75 -12.91 -9.40
N ASN A 83 -8.45 -12.88 -8.26
CA ASN A 83 -8.89 -14.10 -7.57
C ASN A 83 -10.14 -14.75 -8.19
N SER A 84 -10.88 -14.05 -9.05
CA SER A 84 -12.03 -14.60 -9.78
C SER A 84 -11.66 -15.27 -11.11
N LYS A 85 -10.38 -15.27 -11.53
CA LYS A 85 -9.91 -15.97 -12.74
C LYS A 85 -9.29 -17.35 -12.48
N CYS A 86 -9.23 -17.79 -11.23
CA CYS A 86 -8.81 -19.13 -10.85
C CYS A 86 -9.85 -19.81 -9.96
N GLN A 87 -11.05 -20.04 -10.48
CA GLN A 87 -11.85 -21.19 -10.09
C GLN A 87 -12.06 -22.06 -11.33
N ILE A 88 -11.05 -22.88 -11.63
CA ILE A 88 -11.25 -24.01 -12.52
C ILE A 88 -12.20 -24.94 -11.76
N ARG A 89 -13.43 -25.06 -12.26
CA ARG A 89 -14.40 -26.05 -11.82
C ARG A 89 -13.74 -27.43 -11.83
N SER A 90 -13.46 -27.98 -10.65
CA SER A 90 -13.32 -29.42 -10.48
C SER A 90 -14.73 -29.99 -10.33
N THR A 91 -15.42 -30.22 -11.46
CA THR A 91 -16.58 -31.14 -11.45
C THR A 91 -16.02 -32.56 -11.38
N SER A 92 -15.99 -33.14 -10.18
CA SER A 92 -15.91 -34.60 -10.05
C SER A 92 -17.20 -35.19 -10.63
N ILE A 93 -17.00 -36.11 -11.56
CA ILE A 93 -18.02 -37.00 -12.08
C ILE A 93 -18.04 -38.20 -11.14
N GLU A 94 -19.16 -38.43 -10.48
CA GLU A 94 -19.61 -39.76 -10.04
C GLU A 94 -21.10 -39.90 -10.39
#